data_AF-A0A8H3IYN6-F1
#
_entry.id   AF-A0A8H3IYN6-F1
#
_cell.length_a   1.000
_cell.length_b   1.000
_cell.length_c   1.000
_cell.angle_alpha   90.00
_cell.angle_beta   90.00
_cell.angle_gamma   90.00
#
_symmetry.space_group_name_H-M   'P 1'
#
loop_
_entity.id
_entity.type
_entity.pdbx_description
1 polymer ?
#
loop_
_entity_poly.entity_id
_entity_poly.type
_entity_poly.pdbx_seq_one_letter_code
_entity_poly.pdbx_strand_id
1 'polypeptide(L)'
;MPGHPGNPSTGPCALPAGCDPEVNTRREYTDRLTAVAPPDFAKPAWADLCNTLRDLTRALAYHEVMEPNIDDPYMKPANRKTKVYHMWDFVSRTLSMVLANDPDLPRRQKGLWKEVVGRAQYGKKLMMDTTGKLDAMCPDDYGTKVDFGGDVLAIVQRIA
;
A
#
# COMPACT_ATOMS: atom_id res chain seq x y z
N MET A 1 0.76 34.96 20.86
CA MET A 1 1.41 33.78 20.27
C MET A 1 0.36 32.69 20.12
N PRO A 2 -0.43 32.67 19.02
CA PRO A 2 -1.44 31.63 18.84
C PRO A 2 -0.78 30.38 18.23
N GLY A 3 -1.01 29.24 18.89
CA GLY A 3 -0.44 27.94 18.55
C GLY A 3 -0.80 27.45 17.16
N HIS A 4 0.16 26.76 16.54
CA HIS A 4 -0.03 26.06 15.28
C HIS A 4 -1.10 24.95 15.42
N PRO A 5 -2.12 24.92 14.56
CA PRO A 5 -3.02 23.78 14.49
C PRO A 5 -2.27 22.57 13.95
N GLY A 6 -2.47 21.44 14.62
CA GLY A 6 -1.87 20.16 14.32
C GLY A 6 -2.06 19.75 12.86
N ASN A 7 -1.01 19.14 12.34
CA ASN A 7 -0.93 18.55 11.01
C ASN A 7 -2.04 17.49 10.83
N PRO A 8 -2.94 17.59 9.84
CA PRO A 8 -3.96 16.58 9.60
C PRO A 8 -3.36 15.45 8.76
N SER A 9 -2.60 14.54 9.39
CA SER A 9 -2.07 13.35 8.74
C SER A 9 -2.57 12.08 9.42
N THR A 10 -3.88 11.83 9.37
CA THR A 10 -4.49 10.49 9.54
C THR A 10 -5.95 10.55 9.10
N GLY A 11 -6.21 10.44 7.81
CA GLY A 11 -7.50 9.93 7.35
C GLY A 11 -7.59 8.44 7.72
N PRO A 12 -8.74 7.93 8.18
CA PRO A 12 -8.85 6.53 8.55
C PRO A 12 -8.61 5.66 7.31
N CYS A 13 -7.53 4.88 7.34
CA CYS A 13 -7.37 3.74 6.46
C CYS A 13 -8.57 2.82 6.73
N ALA A 14 -9.53 2.75 5.81
CA ALA A 14 -10.63 1.81 5.96
C ALA A 14 -10.04 0.40 5.94
N LEU A 15 -10.07 -0.27 7.09
CA LEU A 15 -9.65 -1.65 7.22
C LEU A 15 -10.64 -2.55 6.47
N PRO A 16 -10.21 -3.72 5.96
CA PRO A 16 -11.12 -4.72 5.43
C PRO A 16 -12.23 -5.02 6.44
N ALA A 17 -13.44 -5.29 5.93
CA ALA A 17 -14.58 -5.60 6.78
C ALA A 17 -14.26 -6.76 7.76
N GLY A 18 -14.59 -6.56 9.04
CA GLY A 18 -14.33 -7.54 10.09
C GLY A 18 -12.88 -7.63 10.57
N CYS A 19 -11.99 -6.73 10.15
CA CYS A 19 -10.67 -6.56 10.76
C CYS A 19 -10.75 -5.60 11.96
N ASP A 20 -10.37 -6.09 13.13
CA ASP A 20 -10.02 -5.27 14.29
C ASP A 20 -8.50 -5.02 14.24
N PRO A 21 -8.03 -3.76 14.09
CA PRO A 21 -6.60 -3.49 13.91
C PRO A 21 -5.77 -3.63 15.19
N GLU A 22 -6.42 -3.71 16.36
CA GLU A 22 -5.76 -3.97 17.65
C GLU A 22 -5.51 -5.47 17.86
N VAL A 23 -6.29 -6.32 17.19
CA VAL A 23 -6.23 -7.79 17.33
C VAL A 23 -5.63 -8.45 16.10
N ASN A 24 -6.06 -8.05 14.91
CA ASN A 24 -5.65 -8.67 13.67
C ASN A 24 -4.21 -8.30 13.29
N THR A 25 -3.49 -9.30 12.82
CA THR A 25 -2.11 -9.15 12.38
C THR A 25 -2.03 -8.44 11.03
N ARG A 26 -0.85 -7.92 10.68
CA ARG A 26 -0.60 -7.38 9.33
C ARG A 26 -0.78 -8.44 8.24
N ARG A 27 -0.51 -9.70 8.56
CA ARG A 27 -0.80 -10.86 7.72
C ARG A 27 -2.29 -10.97 7.43
N GLU A 28 -3.11 -11.06 8.48
CA GLU A 28 -4.57 -11.21 8.34
C GLU A 28 -5.18 -10.01 7.62
N TYR A 29 -4.73 -8.80 7.93
CA TYR A 29 -5.11 -7.59 7.21
C TYR A 29 -4.80 -7.72 5.70
N THR A 30 -3.56 -8.11 5.37
CA THR A 30 -3.12 -8.25 3.99
C THR A 30 -3.91 -9.33 3.24
N ASP A 31 -4.07 -10.50 3.83
CA ASP A 31 -4.76 -11.61 3.19
C ASP A 31 -6.22 -11.26 2.92
N ARG A 32 -6.91 -10.63 3.87
CA ARG A 32 -8.30 -10.18 3.68
C ARG A 32 -8.42 -9.09 2.64
N LEU A 33 -7.53 -8.09 2.67
CA LEU A 33 -7.54 -7.00 1.69
C LEU A 33 -7.31 -7.52 0.27
N THR A 34 -6.34 -8.44 0.11
CA THR A 34 -5.96 -8.99 -1.19
C THR A 34 -6.89 -10.09 -1.67
N ALA A 35 -7.73 -10.67 -0.80
CA ALA A 35 -8.77 -11.61 -1.20
C ALA A 35 -9.94 -10.96 -1.96
N VAL A 36 -10.17 -9.66 -1.80
CA VAL A 36 -11.26 -8.95 -2.48
C VAL A 36 -10.96 -8.84 -3.98
N ALA A 37 -11.73 -9.55 -4.80
CA ALA A 37 -11.59 -9.51 -6.25
C ALA A 37 -12.30 -8.29 -6.87
N PRO A 38 -11.77 -7.72 -7.97
CA PRO A 38 -12.55 -6.84 -8.83
C PRO A 38 -13.86 -7.51 -9.25
N PRO A 39 -14.98 -6.78 -9.23
CA PRO A 39 -16.23 -7.33 -9.75
C PRO A 39 -16.18 -7.42 -11.28
N ASP A 40 -16.92 -8.37 -11.86
CA ASP A 40 -16.87 -8.68 -13.29
C ASP A 40 -17.27 -7.51 -14.21
N PHE A 41 -18.07 -6.57 -13.70
CA PHE A 41 -18.49 -5.38 -14.44
C PHE A 41 -17.50 -4.21 -14.37
N ALA A 42 -16.41 -4.34 -13.61
CA ALA A 42 -15.43 -3.28 -13.46
C ALA A 42 -14.80 -2.92 -14.81
N LYS A 43 -14.55 -1.63 -15.02
CA LYS A 43 -13.83 -1.17 -16.20
C LYS A 43 -12.42 -1.79 -16.24
N PRO A 44 -11.91 -2.22 -17.43
CA PRO A 44 -10.64 -2.94 -17.52
C PRO A 44 -9.47 -2.25 -16.81
N ALA A 45 -9.27 -0.95 -17.05
CA ALA A 45 -8.19 -0.18 -16.39
C ALA A 45 -8.31 -0.12 -14.86
N TRP A 46 -9.54 -0.15 -14.32
CA TRP A 46 -9.76 -0.22 -12.87
C TRP A 46 -9.41 -1.60 -12.35
N ALA A 47 -9.88 -2.66 -13.02
CA ALA A 47 -9.62 -4.05 -12.64
C ALA A 47 -8.12 -4.38 -12.69
N ASP A 48 -7.42 -3.94 -13.75
CA ASP A 48 -6.00 -4.13 -13.94
C ASP A 48 -5.19 -3.46 -12.82
N LEU A 49 -5.51 -2.21 -12.48
CA LEU A 49 -4.83 -1.52 -11.39
C LEU A 49 -5.13 -2.18 -10.03
N CYS A 50 -6.38 -2.56 -9.78
CA CYS A 50 -6.78 -3.25 -8.56
C CYS A 50 -6.01 -4.56 -8.40
N ASN A 51 -5.98 -5.42 -9.42
CA ASN A 51 -5.23 -6.68 -9.40
C ASN A 51 -3.72 -6.46 -9.24
N THR A 52 -3.16 -5.46 -9.93
CA THR A 52 -1.74 -5.10 -9.79
C THR A 52 -1.40 -4.70 -8.35
N LEU A 53 -2.25 -3.88 -7.72
CA LEU A 53 -2.06 -3.46 -6.33
C LEU A 53 -2.26 -4.62 -5.35
N ARG A 54 -3.20 -5.53 -5.60
CA ARG A 54 -3.39 -6.76 -4.79
C ARG A 54 -2.13 -7.62 -4.78
N ASP A 55 -1.62 -7.93 -5.97
CA ASP A 55 -0.39 -8.71 -6.12
C ASP A 55 0.80 -8.00 -5.45
N LEU A 56 0.92 -6.69 -5.65
CA LEU A 56 2.01 -5.90 -5.08
C LEU A 56 1.95 -5.86 -3.55
N THR A 57 0.76 -5.63 -2.97
CA THR A 57 0.57 -5.66 -1.52
C THR A 57 0.95 -7.01 -0.95
N ARG A 58 0.54 -8.10 -1.59
CA ARG A 58 0.89 -9.46 -1.16
C ARG A 58 2.40 -9.69 -1.25
N ALA A 59 3.02 -9.38 -2.38
CA ALA A 59 4.45 -9.57 -2.58
C ALA A 59 5.29 -8.79 -1.56
N LEU A 60 4.89 -7.54 -1.25
CA LEU A 60 5.57 -6.74 -0.24
C LEU A 60 5.36 -7.26 1.18
N ALA A 61 4.16 -7.70 1.54
CA ALA A 61 3.86 -8.21 2.87
C ALA A 61 4.66 -9.48 3.19
N TYR A 62 4.77 -10.37 2.21
CA TYR A 62 5.44 -11.67 2.34
C TYR A 62 6.93 -11.63 1.94
N HIS A 63 7.49 -10.44 1.72
CA HIS A 63 8.91 -10.25 1.53
C HIS A 63 9.68 -10.63 2.82
N GLU A 64 10.85 -11.26 2.71
CA GLU A 64 11.59 -11.81 3.86
C GLU A 64 11.83 -10.78 4.99
N VAL A 65 12.16 -9.55 4.64
CA VAL A 65 12.40 -8.45 5.60
C VAL A 65 11.16 -7.97 6.36
N MET A 66 9.97 -8.44 5.99
CA MET A 66 8.72 -8.20 6.71
C MET A 66 8.45 -9.23 7.81
N GLU A 67 9.21 -10.33 7.86
CA GLU A 67 9.05 -11.39 8.87
C GLU A 67 8.98 -10.84 10.31
N PRO A 68 9.82 -9.86 10.72
CA PRO A 68 9.73 -9.31 12.07
C PRO A 68 8.44 -8.54 12.38
N ASN A 69 7.65 -8.16 11.36
CA ASN A 69 6.48 -7.29 11.51
C ASN A 69 5.15 -7.98 11.19
N ILE A 70 5.17 -9.02 10.36
CA ILE A 70 3.98 -9.50 9.64
C ILE A 70 2.94 -10.14 10.56
N ASP A 71 3.39 -10.78 11.64
CA ASP A 71 2.53 -11.46 12.62
C ASP A 71 2.19 -10.58 13.84
N ASP A 72 2.67 -9.33 13.86
CA ASP A 72 2.29 -8.36 14.87
C ASP A 72 0.92 -7.75 14.55
N PRO A 73 0.14 -7.36 15.58
CA PRO A 73 -1.08 -6.58 15.40
C PRO A 73 -0.83 -5.34 14.54
N TYR A 74 -1.82 -4.99 13.71
CA TYR A 74 -1.70 -3.90 12.77
C TYR A 74 -1.34 -2.56 13.43
N MET A 75 -1.96 -2.25 14.59
CA MET A 75 -1.67 -1.01 15.35
C MET A 75 -0.39 -1.05 16.18
N LYS A 76 0.17 -2.23 16.47
CA LYS A 76 1.45 -2.32 17.19
C LYS A 76 2.52 -1.63 16.35
N PRO A 77 3.38 -0.75 16.89
CA PRO A 77 4.49 -0.19 16.13
C PRO A 77 5.35 -1.29 15.49
N ALA A 78 5.71 -1.11 14.22
CA ALA A 78 6.55 -2.08 13.52
C ALA A 78 7.92 -2.22 14.18
N ASN A 79 8.40 -3.46 14.33
CA ASN A 79 9.72 -3.78 14.90
C ASN A 79 10.85 -3.33 13.98
N ARG A 80 10.64 -3.37 12.66
CA ARG A 80 11.63 -2.95 11.65
C ARG A 80 11.00 -2.15 10.52
N LYS A 81 11.36 -0.88 10.36
CA LYS A 81 10.76 0.01 9.36
C LYS A 81 11.60 0.13 8.09
N THR A 82 11.73 -0.97 7.35
CA THR A 82 12.41 -0.95 6.04
C THR A 82 11.58 -0.18 4.99
N LYS A 83 12.20 0.20 3.87
CA LYS A 83 11.44 0.72 2.72
C LYS A 83 10.38 -0.27 2.20
N VAL A 84 10.57 -1.58 2.38
CA VAL A 84 9.57 -2.60 2.03
C VAL A 84 8.35 -2.46 2.93
N TYR A 85 8.53 -2.30 4.24
CA TYR A 85 7.44 -2.01 5.18
C TYR A 85 6.68 -0.74 4.78
N HIS A 86 7.40 0.34 4.51
CA HIS A 86 6.78 1.61 4.11
C HIS A 86 6.02 1.51 2.79
N MET A 87 6.54 0.77 1.80
CA MET A 87 5.84 0.55 0.55
C MET A 87 4.65 -0.40 0.70
N TRP A 88 4.75 -1.45 1.53
CA TRP A 88 3.59 -2.31 1.85
C TRP A 88 2.44 -1.48 2.43
N ASP A 89 2.76 -0.63 3.42
CA ASP A 89 1.81 0.25 4.09
C ASP A 89 1.23 1.31 3.14
N PHE A 90 2.05 1.88 2.25
CA PHE A 90 1.59 2.83 1.24
C PHE A 90 0.70 2.20 0.16
N VAL A 91 1.10 1.04 -0.38
CA VAL A 91 0.39 0.33 -1.46
C VAL A 91 -0.90 -0.26 -0.93
N SER A 92 -0.91 -0.86 0.26
CA SER A 92 -2.13 -1.42 0.85
C SER A 92 -3.20 -0.35 1.10
N ARG A 93 -2.84 0.84 1.58
CA ARG A 93 -3.78 1.97 1.68
C ARG A 93 -4.31 2.39 0.32
N THR A 94 -3.45 2.41 -0.68
CA THR A 94 -3.85 2.76 -2.05
C THR A 94 -4.82 1.71 -2.61
N LEU A 95 -4.62 0.43 -2.33
CA LEU A 95 -5.56 -0.65 -2.65
C LEU A 95 -6.90 -0.48 -1.92
N SER A 96 -6.90 -0.20 -0.61
CA SER A 96 -8.14 0.08 0.13
C SER A 96 -8.91 1.25 -0.46
N MET A 97 -8.22 2.31 -0.90
CA MET A 97 -8.85 3.42 -1.61
C MET A 97 -9.48 2.96 -2.93
N VAL A 98 -8.78 2.14 -3.73
CA VAL A 98 -9.32 1.58 -4.98
C VAL A 98 -10.60 0.80 -4.70
N LEU A 99 -10.57 -0.13 -3.74
CA LEU A 99 -11.71 -0.98 -3.38
C LEU A 99 -12.90 -0.21 -2.80
N ALA A 100 -12.66 0.94 -2.19
CA ALA A 100 -13.72 1.85 -1.75
C ALA A 100 -14.34 2.68 -2.88
N ASN A 101 -13.75 2.69 -4.09
CA ASN A 101 -14.34 3.34 -5.26
C ASN A 101 -15.35 2.43 -5.96
N ASP A 102 -16.37 3.06 -6.55
CA ASP A 102 -17.27 2.39 -7.48
C ASP A 102 -16.50 1.87 -8.73
N PRO A 103 -16.57 0.57 -9.07
CA PRO A 103 -15.88 0.06 -10.25
C PRO A 103 -16.42 0.63 -11.59
N ASP A 104 -17.64 1.19 -11.59
CA ASP A 104 -18.27 1.82 -12.74
C ASP A 104 -18.28 3.37 -12.66
N LEU A 105 -17.75 3.96 -11.59
CA LEU A 105 -17.56 5.40 -11.33
C LEU A 105 -18.18 6.37 -12.37
N PRO A 106 -19.32 7.00 -12.07
CA PRO A 106 -19.84 8.13 -12.83
C PRO A 106 -18.83 9.29 -12.85
N ARG A 107 -18.88 10.12 -13.90
CA ARG A 107 -17.94 11.24 -14.18
C ARG A 107 -17.63 12.17 -12.98
N ARG A 108 -18.51 12.23 -11.97
CA ARG A 108 -18.46 13.12 -10.80
C ARG A 108 -17.53 12.64 -9.67
N GLN A 109 -17.13 11.37 -9.67
CA GLN A 109 -16.21 10.80 -8.65
C GLN A 109 -14.78 10.56 -9.20
N LYS A 110 -14.44 11.16 -10.35
CA LYS A 110 -13.09 11.10 -10.97
C LYS A 110 -11.94 11.57 -10.07
N GLY A 111 -12.23 12.34 -9.01
CA GLY A 111 -11.22 12.86 -8.09
C GLY A 111 -10.46 11.74 -7.37
N LEU A 112 -11.20 10.80 -6.76
CA LEU A 112 -10.60 9.70 -6.00
C LEU A 112 -9.88 8.71 -6.93
N TRP A 113 -10.41 8.45 -8.13
CA TRP A 113 -9.69 7.65 -9.14
C TRP A 113 -8.37 8.31 -9.58
N LYS A 114 -8.38 9.62 -9.86
CA LYS A 114 -7.15 10.35 -10.20
C LYS A 114 -6.13 10.30 -9.07
N GLU A 115 -6.59 10.41 -7.83
CA GLU A 115 -5.74 10.29 -6.65
C GLU A 115 -5.12 8.90 -6.55
N VAL A 116 -5.92 7.84 -6.67
CA VAL A 116 -5.46 6.44 -6.68
C VAL A 116 -4.40 6.21 -7.75
N VAL A 117 -4.66 6.63 -9.00
CA VAL A 117 -3.71 6.49 -10.11
C VAL A 117 -2.42 7.26 -9.82
N GLY A 118 -2.55 8.49 -9.31
CA GLY A 118 -1.41 9.32 -8.93
C GLY A 118 -0.55 8.67 -7.83
N ARG A 119 -1.18 8.06 -6.81
CA ARG A 119 -0.48 7.34 -5.74
C ARG A 119 0.21 6.09 -6.28
N ALA A 120 -0.45 5.30 -7.12
CA ALA A 120 0.16 4.11 -7.74
C ALA A 120 1.40 4.49 -8.58
N GLN A 121 1.28 5.54 -9.41
CA GLN A 121 2.40 6.07 -10.21
C GLN A 121 3.54 6.61 -9.35
N TYR A 122 3.21 7.31 -8.26
CA TYR A 122 4.22 7.78 -7.31
C TYR A 122 4.94 6.62 -6.62
N GLY A 123 4.22 5.59 -6.20
CA GLY A 123 4.79 4.36 -5.64
C GLY A 123 5.71 3.66 -6.64
N LYS A 124 5.27 3.49 -7.89
CA LYS A 124 6.11 2.97 -8.99
C LYS A 124 7.41 3.75 -9.12
N LYS A 125 7.32 5.09 -9.19
CA LYS A 125 8.49 5.95 -9.32
C LYS A 125 9.47 5.77 -8.16
N LEU A 126 8.99 5.65 -6.92
CA LEU A 126 9.84 5.46 -5.75
C LEU A 126 10.51 4.09 -5.73
N MET A 127 9.78 3.03 -6.11
CA MET A 127 10.31 1.65 -6.09
C MET A 127 11.29 1.38 -7.22
N MET A 128 11.11 2.04 -8.37
CA MET A 128 11.98 1.94 -9.53
C MET A 128 13.13 2.97 -9.51
N ASP A 129 13.17 3.85 -8.51
CA ASP A 129 14.21 4.86 -8.38
C ASP A 129 15.55 4.21 -8.00
N THR A 130 16.56 4.44 -8.84
CA THR A 130 17.93 3.97 -8.59
C THR A 130 18.80 5.02 -7.90
N THR A 131 18.28 6.24 -7.68
CA THR A 131 19.03 7.32 -7.01
C THR A 131 19.06 7.19 -5.50
N GLY A 132 18.25 6.28 -4.92
CA GLY A 132 18.18 6.02 -3.48
C GLY A 132 17.27 6.99 -2.73
N LYS A 133 16.37 7.69 -3.42
CA LYS A 133 15.44 8.63 -2.80
C LYS A 133 14.55 7.93 -1.77
N LEU A 134 14.07 6.74 -2.09
CA LEU A 134 13.22 5.98 -1.17
C LEU A 134 14.01 5.52 0.07
N ASP A 135 15.26 5.09 -0.10
CA ASP A 135 16.13 4.74 1.03
C ASP A 135 16.39 5.95 1.94
N ALA A 136 16.55 7.15 1.37
CA ALA A 136 16.71 8.39 2.14
C ALA A 136 15.43 8.80 2.89
N MET A 137 14.26 8.52 2.32
CA MET A 137 12.96 8.80 2.94
C MET A 137 12.59 7.77 4.01
N CYS A 138 13.07 6.54 3.86
CA CYS A 138 12.74 5.38 4.69
C CYS A 138 14.03 4.68 5.14
N PRO A 139 14.88 5.35 5.94
CA PRO A 139 16.09 4.72 6.44
C PRO A 139 15.73 3.51 7.30
N ASP A 140 16.33 2.36 7.00
CA ASP A 140 16.19 1.18 7.84
C ASP A 140 16.85 1.44 9.20
N ASP A 141 16.16 1.10 10.28
CA ASP A 141 16.62 1.30 11.67
C ASP A 141 17.94 0.55 11.95
N TYR A 142 18.25 -0.46 11.15
CA TYR A 142 19.45 -1.28 11.24
C TYR A 142 20.54 -0.89 10.22
N GLY A 143 20.36 0.22 9.48
CA GLY A 143 21.34 0.70 8.50
C GLY A 143 21.55 -0.22 7.28
N THR A 144 20.67 -1.22 7.09
CA THR A 144 20.79 -2.18 5.99
C THR A 144 20.09 -1.64 4.75
N LYS A 145 20.78 -1.67 3.61
CA LYS A 145 20.12 -1.46 2.32
C LYS A 145 19.37 -2.73 1.95
N VAL A 146 18.05 -2.61 1.86
CA VAL A 146 17.15 -3.68 1.44
C VAL A 146 16.86 -3.50 -0.03
N ASP A 147 16.78 -4.57 -0.81
CA ASP A 147 16.27 -4.53 -2.17
C ASP A 147 14.85 -5.09 -2.22
N PHE A 148 14.05 -4.67 -3.21
CA PHE A 148 12.69 -5.17 -3.39
C PHE A 148 12.62 -6.59 -3.99
N GLY A 149 13.69 -7.03 -4.65
CA GLY A 149 13.70 -8.27 -5.42
C GLY A 149 13.01 -8.16 -6.79
N GLY A 150 13.36 -9.09 -7.69
CA GLY A 150 12.89 -9.07 -9.09
C GLY A 150 11.37 -9.23 -9.22
N ASP A 151 10.76 -10.07 -8.39
CA ASP A 151 9.32 -10.36 -8.46
C ASP A 151 8.47 -9.13 -8.13
N VAL A 152 8.85 -8.40 -7.08
CA VAL A 152 8.17 -7.14 -6.70
C VAL A 152 8.33 -6.12 -7.82
N LEU A 153 9.53 -5.96 -8.38
CA LEU A 153 9.77 -4.99 -9.46
C LEU A 153 9.03 -5.35 -10.75
N ALA A 154 8.92 -6.64 -11.09
CA ALA A 154 8.12 -7.11 -12.22
C ALA A 154 6.64 -6.73 -12.05
N ILE A 155 6.09 -6.85 -10.83
CA ILE A 155 4.73 -6.42 -10.53
C ILE A 155 4.58 -4.90 -10.69
N VAL A 156 5.51 -4.12 -10.14
CA VAL A 156 5.51 -2.64 -10.18
C VAL A 156 5.50 -2.12 -11.63
N GLN A 157 6.18 -2.80 -12.55
CA GLN A 157 6.20 -2.41 -13.96
C GLN A 157 4.82 -2.43 -14.63
N ARG A 158 3.89 -3.26 -14.13
CA ARG A 158 2.51 -3.36 -14.64
C ARG A 158 1.65 -2.14 -14.35
N ILE A 159 2.06 -1.27 -13.42
CA ILE A 159 1.36 -0.01 -13.14
C ILE A 159 1.51 0.91 -14.36
N ALA A 160 0.42 1.08 -15.12
CA ALA A 160 0.37 1.85 -16.38
C ALA A 160 0.35 3.36 -16.16
#